data_AF-A0A9X6Q805-F1
#
_entry.id   AF-A0A9X6Q805-F1
#
_cell.length_a   1.000
_cell.length_b   1.000
_cell.length_c   1.000
_cell.angle_alpha   90.00
_cell.angle_beta   90.00
_cell.angle_gamma   90.00
#
_symmetry.space_group_name_H-M   'P 1'
#
loop_
_entity.id
_entity.type
_entity.pdbx_description
1 polymer ?
#
loop_
_entity_poly.entity_id
_entity_poly.type
_entity_poly.pdbx_seq_one_letter_code
_entity_poly.pdbx_strand_id
1 'polypeptide(L)' 'MAELKQTLLKLQNAVMIEEIGNILSEGGELSPDAYLEITRIEREDKGASITETALVSAVWRIRELQKEIKRLKGDA' A
#
# COMPACT_ATOMS: atom_id res chain seq x y z
N MET A 1 13.34 23.63 -7.93
CA MET A 1 13.59 22.86 -6.68
C MET A 1 12.35 22.12 -6.17
N ALA A 2 11.15 22.73 -6.18
CA ALA A 2 9.91 22.08 -5.76
C ALA A 2 9.48 20.90 -6.67
N GLU A 3 9.58 21.06 -7.99
CA GLU A 3 9.22 20.01 -8.96
C GLU A 3 10.13 18.78 -8.89
N LEU A 4 11.44 18.97 -8.66
CA LEU A 4 12.39 17.87 -8.47
C LEU A 4 12.04 17.05 -7.23
N LYS A 5 11.68 17.73 -6.12
CA LYS A 5 11.23 17.06 -4.89
C LYS A 5 9.93 16.27 -5.10
N GLN A 6 8.96 16.83 -5.82
CA GLN A 6 7.73 16.12 -6.15
C GLN A 6 7.99 14.89 -7.04
N THR A 7 8.89 15.00 -8.01
CA THR A 7 9.23 13.89 -8.90
C THR A 7 9.91 12.76 -8.14
N LEU A 8 10.84 13.09 -7.24
CA LEU A 8 11.48 12.11 -6.35
C LEU A 8 10.45 11.40 -5.45
N LEU A 9 9.51 12.16 -4.88
CA LEU A 9 8.46 11.61 -4.02
C LEU A 9 7.57 10.62 -4.79
N LYS A 10 7.16 10.98 -6.01
CA LYS A 10 6.38 10.09 -6.88
C LYS A 10 7.14 8.79 -7.20
N LEU A 11 8.43 8.89 -7.48
CA LEU A 11 9.26 7.72 -7.78
C LEU A 11 9.37 6.79 -6.57
N GLN A 12 9.57 7.36 -5.37
CA GLN A 12 9.60 6.60 -4.13
C GLN A 12 8.25 5.91 -3.84
N ASN A 13 7.14 6.62 -4.06
CA ASN A 13 5.81 6.07 -3.89
C ASN A 13 5.56 4.88 -4.83
N ALA A 14 5.95 5.00 -6.10
CA ALA A 14 5.79 3.94 -7.11
C ALA A 14 6.56 2.67 -6.75
N VAL A 15 7.84 2.80 -6.37
CA VAL A 15 8.69 1.66 -5.95
C VAL A 15 8.05 0.94 -4.75
N MET A 16 7.57 1.71 -3.76
CA MET A 16 6.98 1.12 -2.57
C MET A 16 5.68 0.37 -2.87
N ILE A 17 4.83 0.91 -3.74
CA ILE A 17 3.60 0.24 -4.19
C ILE A 17 3.93 -1.08 -4.90
N GLU A 18 4.99 -1.10 -5.72
CA GLU A 18 5.45 -2.31 -6.41
C GLU A 18 5.95 -3.37 -5.40
N GLU A 19 6.75 -2.99 -4.42
CA GLU A 19 7.22 -3.88 -3.35
C GLU A 19 6.05 -4.49 -2.56
N ILE A 20 5.07 -3.65 -2.19
CA ILE A 20 3.85 -4.10 -1.52
C ILE A 20 3.06 -5.09 -2.40
N GLY A 21 2.91 -4.77 -3.68
CA GLY A 21 2.25 -5.64 -4.66
C GLY A 21 2.92 -7.02 -4.75
N ASN A 22 4.25 -7.05 -4.78
CA ASN A 22 5.02 -8.30 -4.83
C ASN A 22 4.82 -9.14 -3.56
N ILE A 23 4.96 -8.55 -2.38
CA ILE A 23 4.73 -9.26 -1.10
C ILE A 23 3.34 -9.90 -1.07
N LEU A 24 2.33 -9.16 -1.50
CA LEU A 24 0.96 -9.63 -1.53
C LEU A 24 0.72 -10.73 -2.56
N SER A 25 1.35 -10.64 -3.75
CA SER A 25 1.25 -11.65 -4.80
C SER A 25 1.83 -13.00 -4.38
N GLU A 26 2.82 -12.99 -3.48
CA GLU A 26 3.43 -14.18 -2.90
C GLU A 26 2.63 -14.73 -1.70
N GLY A 27 1.52 -14.09 -1.33
CA GLY A 27 0.72 -14.44 -0.15
C GLY A 27 1.36 -14.01 1.18
N GLY A 28 2.35 -13.12 1.12
CA GLY A 28 3.01 -12.55 2.29
C GLY A 28 2.10 -11.63 3.10
N GLU A 29 2.45 -11.47 4.37
CA GLU A 29 1.78 -10.51 5.25
C GLU A 29 2.55 -9.18 5.26
N LEU A 30 1.85 -8.07 5.03
CA LEU A 30 2.45 -6.75 5.10
C LEU A 30 2.71 -6.35 6.55
N SER A 31 3.85 -5.69 6.78
CA SER A 31 4.13 -5.09 8.08
C SER A 31 3.16 -3.94 8.38
N PRO A 32 2.91 -3.61 9.66
CA PRO A 32 2.13 -2.43 10.04
C PRO A 32 2.64 -1.13 9.39
N ASP A 33 3.96 -1.00 9.21
CA ASP A 33 4.60 0.18 8.64
C ASP A 33 4.27 0.37 7.15
N ALA A 34 4.14 -0.72 6.39
CA ALA A 34 3.72 -0.65 4.99
C ALA A 34 2.34 0.00 4.85
N TYR A 35 1.43 -0.24 5.80
CA TYR A 35 0.11 0.39 5.80
C TYR A 35 0.15 1.88 6.16
N LEU A 36 1.10 2.30 7.01
CA LEU A 36 1.29 3.71 7.34
C LEU A 36 1.80 4.49 6.13
N GLU A 37 2.75 3.92 5.40
CA GLU A 37 3.28 4.55 4.20
C GLU A 37 2.24 4.63 3.07
N ILE A 38 1.40 3.60 2.90
CA ILE A 38 0.26 3.66 1.97
C ILE A 38 -0.70 4.81 2.32
N THR A 39 -1.01 4.97 3.62
CA THR A 39 -1.87 6.06 4.10
C THR A 39 -1.25 7.43 3.83
N ARG A 40 0.08 7.54 3.95
CA ARG A 40 0.84 8.75 3.62
C ARG A 40 0.70 9.07 2.13
N ILE A 41 0.89 8.09 1.25
CA ILE A 41 0.75 8.26 -0.21
C ILE A 41 -0.66 8.76 -0.57
N GLU A 42 -1.71 8.14 -0.04
CA GLU A 42 -3.10 8.55 -0.28
C GLU A 42 -3.40 10.01 0.10
N ARG A 43 -2.78 10.50 1.18
CA ARG A 43 -3.03 11.84 1.71
C ARG A 43 -2.16 12.92 1.07
N GLU A 44 -0.92 12.59 0.77
CA GLU A 44 0.10 13.55 0.36
C GLU A 44 0.28 13.61 -1.16
N ASP A 45 -0.01 12.52 -1.88
CA ASP A 45 0.15 12.47 -3.33
C ASP A 45 -1.13 12.88 -4.05
N LYS A 46 -1.33 14.20 -4.20
CA LYS A 46 -2.40 14.77 -5.03
C LYS A 46 -2.29 14.42 -6.53
N GLY A 47 -1.20 13.76 -6.94
CA GLY A 47 -0.95 13.34 -8.32
C GLY A 47 -0.99 11.83 -8.52
N ALA A 48 -1.46 11.07 -7.53
CA ALA A 48 -1.63 9.62 -7.65
C ALA A 48 -2.54 9.32 -8.85
N SER A 49 -2.02 8.53 -9.77
CA SER A 49 -2.75 7.99 -10.91
C SER A 49 -3.88 7.07 -10.43
N ILE A 50 -4.91 6.90 -11.28
CA ILE A 50 -6.04 5.99 -11.04
C ILE A 50 -5.53 4.58 -10.66
N THR A 51 -4.41 4.16 -11.24
CA THR A 51 -3.77 2.87 -10.99
C THR A 51 -3.19 2.77 -9.58
N GLU A 52 -2.53 3.83 -9.09
CA GLU A 52 -2.00 3.90 -7.73
C GLU A 52 -3.14 3.91 -6.70
N THR A 53 -4.23 4.66 -6.96
CA THR A 53 -5.42 4.63 -6.08
C THR A 53 -6.08 3.26 -6.02
N ALA A 54 -6.18 2.56 -7.17
CA ALA A 54 -6.73 1.21 -7.23
C ALA A 54 -5.85 0.20 -6.48
N LEU A 55 -4.53 0.31 -6.59
CA LEU A 55 -3.56 -0.51 -5.85
C LEU A 55 -3.68 -0.29 -4.35
N VAL A 56 -3.72 0.97 -3.89
CA VAL A 56 -3.92 1.26 -2.46
C VAL A 56 -5.23 0.68 -1.94
N SER A 57 -6.32 0.84 -2.69
CA SER A 57 -7.62 0.24 -2.34
C SER A 57 -7.55 -1.28 -2.24
N ALA A 58 -6.82 -1.94 -3.15
CA ALA A 58 -6.62 -3.39 -3.12
C ALA A 58 -5.83 -3.82 -1.88
N VAL A 59 -4.80 -3.08 -1.48
CA VAL A 59 -4.01 -3.38 -0.27
C VAL A 59 -4.87 -3.27 0.99
N TRP A 60 -5.71 -2.24 1.11
CA TRP A 60 -6.65 -2.11 2.22
C TRP A 60 -7.61 -3.29 2.32
N ARG A 61 -8.09 -3.76 1.17
CA ARG A 61 -9.00 -4.91 1.10
C ARG A 61 -8.31 -6.21 1.52
N ILE A 62 -7.05 -6.38 1.17
CA ILE A 62 -6.23 -7.52 1.63
C ILE A 62 -6.00 -7.47 3.14
N ARG A 63 -5.79 -6.28 3.72
CA ARG A 63 -5.68 -6.13 5.18
C ARG A 63 -6.92 -6.62 5.91
N GLU A 64 -8.10 -6.25 5.43
CA GLU A 64 -9.36 -6.67 6.05
C GLU A 64 -9.54 -8.19 5.93
N LEU A 65 -9.21 -8.77 4.77
CA LEU A 65 -9.23 -10.22 4.58
C LEU A 65 -8.22 -10.93 5.51
N GLN A 66 -7.02 -10.39 5.69
CA GLN A 66 -6.03 -10.95 6.63
C GLN A 66 -6.53 -10.93 8.07
N LYS A 67 -7.21 -9.85 8.49
CA LYS A 67 -7.85 -9.78 9.82
C LYS A 67 -8.95 -10.82 9.97
N GLU A 68 -9.77 -11.00 8.94
CA GLU A 68 -10.88 -11.96 8.94
C GLU A 68 -10.36 -13.40 8.99
N ILE A 69 -9.33 -13.74 8.21
CA ILE A 69 -8.64 -15.03 8.28
C ILE A 69 -8.04 -15.26 9.67
N LYS A 70 -7.40 -14.26 10.28
CA LYS A 70 -6.85 -14.36 11.65
C LYS A 70 -7.95 -14.62 12.68
N ARG A 71 -9.12 -13.99 12.55
CA ARG A 71 -10.29 -14.28 13.41
C ARG A 71 -10.76 -15.71 13.23
N LEU A 72 -10.98 -16.14 11.99
CA LEU A 72 -11.44 -17.50 11.68
C LEU A 72 -10.46 -18.59 12.16
N LYS A 73 -9.15 -18.31 12.16
CA LYS A 73 -8.13 -19.21 12.71
C LYS A 73 -8.02 -19.15 14.24
N GLY A 74 -8.38 -18.03 14.87
CA GLY A 74 -8.36 -17.84 16.31
C GLY A 74 -9.63 -18.31 17.03
N ASP A 75 -10.73 -18.46 16.30
CA ASP A 75 -12.00 -19.03 16.76
C ASP A 75 -12.07 -20.57 16.60
N ALA A 76 -10.91 -21.24 16.47
CA ALA A 76 -10.78 -22.70 16.34
C ALA A 76 -10.18 -23.36 17.59
#